data_AF-A0A1I7I3K8-F1
#
_entry.id   AF-A0A1I7I3K8-F1
#
_cell.length_a   1.000
_cell.length_b   1.000
_cell.length_c   1.000
_cell.angle_alpha   90.00
_cell.angle_beta   90.00
_cell.angle_gamma   90.00
#
_symmetry.space_group_name_H-M   'P 1'
#
loop_
_entity.id
_entity.type
_entity.pdbx_description
1 polymer ?
#
loop_
_entity_poly.entity_id
_entity_poly.type
_entity_poly.pdbx_seq_one_letter_code
_entity_poly.pdbx_strand_id
1 'polypeptide(L)'
;MTAIIPLSPFGMPSSPVLPRLYRAADPAPVCRLPLLLQRIPAGFPSPADEYAEAALDLNTYLIRNKVSTFFFRVMGDSMTGANIHDGDLLVVDRSIEPKHGHIVLAVINNEYTVKRLYHLDGAVELHAENPVYPPIRFQEHDELQVWGVVIGAVSRFPV
;
A
#
# COMPACT_ATOMS: atom_id res chain seq x y z
N MET A 1 23.59 -17.86 54.43
CA MET A 1 23.29 -18.31 53.05
C MET A 1 21.84 -18.00 52.77
N THR A 2 21.54 -16.87 52.14
CA THR A 2 20.20 -16.60 51.59
C THR A 2 20.40 -15.89 50.27
N ALA A 3 20.07 -16.59 49.19
CA ALA A 3 20.34 -16.19 47.82
C ALA A 3 19.39 -15.09 47.36
N ILE A 4 19.96 -14.16 46.59
CA ILE A 4 19.34 -13.04 45.90
C ILE A 4 18.57 -13.62 44.70
N ILE A 5 17.29 -13.31 44.58
CA ILE A 5 16.47 -13.62 43.38
C ILE A 5 16.70 -12.48 42.38
N PRO A 6 17.28 -12.72 41.18
CA PRO A 6 17.38 -11.66 40.19
C PRO A 6 16.03 -11.45 39.51
N LEU A 7 15.57 -10.20 39.52
CA LEU A 7 14.52 -9.66 38.66
C LEU A 7 14.89 -9.95 37.20
N SER A 8 14.08 -10.78 36.53
CA SER A 8 14.18 -10.94 35.07
C SER A 8 13.67 -9.66 34.40
N PRO A 9 14.44 -9.02 33.51
CA PRO A 9 14.00 -7.82 32.84
C PRO A 9 13.01 -8.17 31.71
N PHE A 10 11.87 -7.48 31.74
CA PHE A 10 11.10 -7.00 30.60
C PHE A 10 11.08 -7.87 29.33
N GLY A 11 9.90 -8.45 29.07
CA GLY A 11 9.56 -9.00 27.76
C GLY A 11 9.75 -7.94 26.66
N MET A 12 10.41 -8.36 25.58
CA MET A 12 10.60 -7.56 24.38
C MET A 12 9.24 -7.15 23.79
N PRO A 13 9.06 -5.92 23.30
CA PRO A 13 7.94 -5.63 22.41
C PRO A 13 8.11 -6.47 21.14
N SER A 14 7.10 -7.27 20.82
CA SER A 14 7.03 -8.04 19.59
C SER A 14 7.00 -7.08 18.41
N SER A 15 8.16 -6.88 17.78
CA SER A 15 8.27 -6.20 16.50
C SER A 15 7.22 -6.76 15.55
N PRO A 16 6.40 -5.92 14.87
CA PRO A 16 5.43 -6.42 13.92
C PRO A 16 6.17 -7.27 12.90
N VAL A 17 5.80 -8.55 12.82
CA VAL A 17 6.43 -9.51 11.92
C VAL A 17 6.21 -8.97 10.50
N LEU A 18 7.26 -8.41 9.91
CA LEU A 18 7.19 -7.99 8.51
C LEU A 18 6.80 -9.22 7.69
N PRO A 19 5.85 -9.13 6.75
CA PRO A 19 5.61 -10.22 5.81
C PRO A 19 6.95 -10.60 5.18
N ARG A 20 7.19 -11.92 4.99
CA ARG A 20 8.44 -12.42 4.40
C ARG A 20 8.75 -11.62 3.13
N LEU A 21 9.75 -10.74 3.22
CA LEU A 21 10.21 -9.95 2.09
C LEU A 21 10.87 -10.90 1.11
N TYR A 22 10.20 -11.18 0.00
CA TYR A 22 10.83 -11.89 -1.10
C TYR A 22 11.87 -10.97 -1.74
N ARG A 23 13.12 -11.44 -1.82
CA ARG A 23 14.20 -10.69 -2.48
C ARG A 23 13.86 -10.54 -3.96
N ALA A 24 13.88 -9.30 -4.46
CA ALA A 24 13.77 -9.03 -5.89
C ALA A 24 14.94 -9.65 -6.66
N ALA A 25 14.73 -10.04 -7.92
CA ALA A 25 15.82 -10.45 -8.79
C ALA A 25 16.75 -9.26 -9.06
N ASP A 26 18.07 -9.42 -8.87
CA ASP A 26 19.06 -8.35 -9.06
C ASP A 26 20.15 -8.79 -10.06
N PRO A 27 20.39 -8.02 -11.16
CA PRO A 27 19.61 -6.87 -11.60
C PRO A 27 18.26 -7.30 -12.20
N ALA A 28 17.18 -6.59 -11.85
CA ALA A 28 15.88 -6.82 -12.48
C ALA A 28 15.94 -6.44 -13.97
N PRO A 29 15.54 -7.34 -14.90
CA PRO A 29 15.51 -7.00 -16.33
C PRO A 29 14.48 -5.89 -16.59
N VAL A 30 14.89 -4.85 -17.30
CA VAL A 30 14.00 -3.78 -17.77
C VAL A 30 13.11 -4.36 -18.88
N CYS A 31 11.81 -4.42 -18.66
CA CYS A 31 10.83 -4.84 -19.66
C CYS A 31 10.14 -3.62 -20.23
N ARG A 32 10.58 -3.18 -21.42
CA ARG A 32 9.97 -2.08 -22.16
C ARG A 32 8.94 -2.65 -23.12
N LEU A 33 7.68 -2.35 -22.87
CA LEU A 33 6.58 -2.72 -23.76
C LEU A 33 6.05 -1.45 -24.45
N PRO A 34 5.54 -1.56 -25.68
CA PRO A 34 4.86 -0.45 -26.33
C PRO A 34 3.67 0.00 -25.47
N LEU A 35 3.57 1.30 -25.21
CA LEU A 35 2.36 1.91 -24.66
C LEU A 35 1.66 2.66 -25.78
N LEU A 36 0.56 2.08 -26.24
CA LEU A 36 -0.38 2.74 -27.13
C LEU A 36 -1.06 3.85 -26.32
N LEU A 37 -0.73 5.11 -26.63
CA LEU A 37 -1.36 6.29 -26.01
C LEU A 37 -2.79 6.53 -26.48
N GLN A 38 -3.27 5.75 -27.46
CA GLN A 38 -4.67 5.72 -27.84
C GLN A 38 -5.48 5.32 -26.59
N ARG A 39 -6.28 6.25 -26.08
CA ARG A 39 -7.27 5.93 -25.05
C ARG A 39 -8.28 5.01 -25.69
N ILE A 40 -8.12 3.70 -25.50
CA ILE A 40 -9.11 2.72 -25.94
C ILE A 40 -10.36 3.01 -25.10
N PRO A 41 -11.49 3.43 -25.71
CA PRO A 41 -12.73 3.52 -24.96
C PRO A 41 -13.02 2.12 -24.43
N ALA A 42 -13.56 1.99 -23.22
CA ALA A 42 -14.10 0.71 -22.75
C ALA A 42 -15.30 0.21 -23.59
N GLY A 43 -15.63 0.88 -24.70
CA GLY A 43 -16.69 0.59 -25.68
C GLY A 43 -16.16 0.64 -27.12
N PHE A 44 -17.01 1.00 -28.11
CA PHE A 44 -16.68 0.86 -29.53
C PHE A 44 -15.52 1.77 -29.98
N PRO A 45 -14.40 1.21 -30.50
CA PRO A 45 -13.25 2.00 -30.92
C PRO A 45 -13.49 2.68 -32.28
N SER A 46 -13.10 3.95 -32.40
CA SER A 46 -12.98 4.63 -33.71
C SER A 46 -11.57 4.42 -34.29
N PRO A 47 -11.45 4.14 -35.60
CA PRO A 47 -10.20 3.72 -36.22
C PRO A 47 -9.47 4.94 -36.81
N ALA A 48 -8.79 5.71 -35.97
CA ALA A 48 -7.80 6.67 -36.45
C ALA A 48 -6.88 7.05 -35.29
N ASP A 49 -5.64 6.56 -35.33
CA ASP A 49 -4.45 7.41 -35.40
C ASP A 49 -3.20 6.60 -35.01
N GLU A 50 -2.28 6.46 -35.95
CA GLU A 50 -0.92 5.95 -35.72
C GLU A 50 -0.04 7.11 -35.26
N TYR A 51 0.43 7.08 -34.01
CA TYR A 51 1.44 8.00 -33.50
C TYR A 51 2.55 7.25 -32.76
N ALA A 52 3.79 7.74 -32.95
CA ALA A 52 5.00 7.17 -32.39
C ALA A 52 4.93 7.03 -30.86
N GLU A 53 5.22 5.82 -30.39
CA GLU A 53 4.96 5.35 -29.03
C GLU A 53 6.12 5.65 -28.07
N ALA A 54 5.80 6.05 -26.85
CA ALA A 54 6.76 6.00 -25.74
C ALA A 54 6.73 4.59 -25.15
N ALA A 55 7.89 3.94 -25.05
CA ALA A 55 7.97 2.64 -24.38
C ALA A 55 7.67 2.79 -22.87
N LEU A 56 6.74 1.99 -22.35
CA LEU A 56 6.38 1.97 -20.93
C LEU A 56 7.12 0.83 -20.23
N ASP A 57 7.72 1.16 -19.09
CA ASP A 57 8.15 0.21 -18.07
C ASP A 57 7.35 0.50 -16.80
N LEU A 58 6.57 -0.50 -16.35
CA LEU A 58 5.75 -0.38 -15.14
C LEU A 58 6.59 -0.11 -13.89
N ASN A 59 7.84 -0.58 -13.85
CA ASN A 59 8.75 -0.27 -12.75
C ASN A 59 9.05 1.23 -12.73
N THR A 60 9.42 1.82 -13.87
CA THR A 60 9.70 3.27 -13.92
C THR A 60 8.44 4.10 -13.71
N TYR A 61 7.27 3.60 -14.13
CA TYR A 61 6.01 4.31 -13.98
C TYR A 61 5.50 4.32 -12.52
N LEU A 62 5.54 3.18 -11.83
CA LEU A 62 4.98 3.04 -10.48
C LEU A 62 6.03 3.24 -9.37
N ILE A 63 7.30 2.90 -9.61
CA ILE A 63 8.33 2.86 -8.56
C ILE A 63 9.19 4.13 -8.66
N ARG A 64 8.93 5.08 -7.76
CA ARG A 64 9.75 6.30 -7.62
C ARG A 64 11.09 6.00 -6.99
N ASN A 65 11.09 5.22 -5.91
CA ASN A 65 12.30 4.86 -5.17
C ASN A 65 12.32 3.35 -4.87
N LYS A 66 13.21 2.63 -5.56
CA LYS A 66 13.29 1.16 -5.49
C LYS A 66 13.58 0.64 -4.09
N VAL A 67 14.37 1.35 -3.28
CA VAL A 67 14.78 0.87 -1.96
C VAL A 67 13.70 1.05 -0.89
N SER A 68 12.70 1.89 -1.15
CA SER A 68 11.60 2.20 -0.22
C SER A 68 10.23 1.74 -0.72
N THR A 69 10.17 1.10 -1.89
CA THR A 69 8.92 0.62 -2.49
C THR A 69 8.72 -0.87 -2.24
N PHE A 70 7.51 -1.23 -1.83
CA PHE A 70 7.11 -2.58 -1.48
C PHE A 70 5.75 -2.91 -2.06
N PHE A 71 5.50 -4.20 -2.29
CA PHE A 71 4.24 -4.68 -2.82
C PHE A 71 3.46 -5.45 -1.77
N PHE A 72 2.15 -5.20 -1.69
CA PHE A 72 1.23 -5.90 -0.80
C PHE A 72 0.04 -6.42 -1.58
N ARG A 73 -0.44 -7.61 -1.23
CA ARG A 73 -1.69 -8.13 -1.80
C ARG A 73 -2.86 -7.68 -0.92
N VAL A 74 -3.88 -7.13 -1.55
CA VAL A 74 -5.11 -6.73 -0.87
C VAL A 74 -5.93 -7.97 -0.50
N MET A 75 -6.54 -7.91 0.68
CA MET A 75 -7.57 -8.82 1.13
C MET A 75 -8.77 -7.99 1.60
N GLY A 76 -9.96 -8.31 1.10
CA GLY A 76 -11.22 -7.63 1.40
C GLY A 76 -11.55 -6.46 0.46
N ASP A 77 -12.66 -5.79 0.76
CA ASP A 77 -13.36 -4.84 -0.11
C ASP A 77 -13.54 -3.45 0.53
N SER A 78 -12.86 -3.19 1.64
CA SER A 78 -12.96 -1.92 2.38
C SER A 78 -12.49 -0.69 1.59
N MET A 79 -11.83 -0.89 0.45
CA MET A 79 -11.26 0.19 -0.37
C MET A 79 -11.82 0.28 -1.80
N THR A 80 -12.97 -0.35 -2.06
CA THR A 80 -13.58 -0.45 -3.40
C THR A 80 -13.90 0.91 -4.04
N GLY A 81 -14.29 1.92 -3.26
CA GLY A 81 -14.51 3.30 -3.72
C GLY A 81 -13.25 4.00 -4.22
N ALA A 82 -12.06 3.52 -3.83
CA ALA A 82 -10.77 3.94 -4.39
C ALA A 82 -10.29 3.04 -5.54
N ASN A 83 -11.17 2.19 -6.09
CA ASN A 83 -10.87 1.22 -7.14
C ASN A 83 -9.80 0.19 -6.72
N ILE A 84 -9.73 -0.11 -5.42
CA ILE A 84 -8.87 -1.15 -4.84
C ILE A 84 -9.75 -2.31 -4.44
N HIS A 85 -9.51 -3.47 -5.06
CA HIS A 85 -10.32 -4.67 -4.92
C HIS A 85 -9.54 -5.80 -4.26
N ASP A 86 -10.26 -6.80 -3.77
CA ASP A 86 -9.67 -8.04 -3.26
C ASP A 86 -8.78 -8.68 -4.33
N GLY A 87 -7.56 -9.07 -3.92
CA GLY A 87 -6.57 -9.69 -4.82
C GLY A 87 -5.66 -8.71 -5.57
N ASP A 88 -5.93 -7.40 -5.54
CA ASP A 88 -5.07 -6.39 -6.15
C ASP A 88 -3.67 -6.34 -5.51
N LEU A 89 -2.69 -5.90 -6.28
CA LEU A 89 -1.33 -5.59 -5.82
C LEU A 89 -1.20 -4.10 -5.56
N LEU A 90 -0.99 -3.72 -4.31
CA LEU A 90 -0.65 -2.35 -3.92
C LEU A 90 0.83 -2.10 -4.04
N VAL A 91 1.17 -0.91 -4.52
CA VAL A 91 2.51 -0.35 -4.52
C VAL A 91 2.60 0.65 -3.37
N VAL A 92 3.44 0.38 -2.39
CA VAL A 92 3.56 1.17 -1.15
C VAL A 92 4.97 1.74 -1.04
N ASP A 93 5.08 3.05 -0.87
CA ASP A 93 6.36 3.74 -0.68
C ASP A 93 6.48 4.26 0.75
N ARG A 94 7.54 3.82 1.44
CA ARG A 94 7.86 4.22 2.82
C ARG A 94 8.60 5.55 2.92
N SER A 95 9.14 6.07 1.81
CA SER A 95 9.88 7.33 1.81
C SER A 95 8.99 8.56 1.73
N ILE A 96 7.70 8.37 1.42
CA ILE A 96 6.72 9.44 1.29
C ILE A 96 6.11 9.73 2.66
N GLU A 97 6.16 11.00 3.07
CA GLU A 97 5.48 11.47 4.28
C GLU A 97 3.95 11.39 4.10
N PRO A 98 3.23 10.66 4.98
CA PRO A 98 1.77 10.57 4.93
C PRO A 98 1.10 11.93 5.16
N LYS A 99 0.06 12.23 4.38
CA LYS A 99 -0.71 13.47 4.48
C LYS A 99 -2.20 13.18 4.51
N HIS A 100 -2.98 14.15 4.99
CA HIS A 100 -4.43 14.12 4.90
C HIS A 100 -4.87 13.79 3.46
N GLY A 101 -5.77 12.83 3.33
CA GLY A 101 -6.30 12.35 2.05
C GLY A 101 -5.45 11.27 1.38
N HIS A 102 -4.23 10.95 1.85
CA HIS A 102 -3.47 9.84 1.28
C HIS A 102 -4.09 8.49 1.65
N ILE A 103 -4.01 7.52 0.73
CA ILE A 103 -4.24 6.12 1.06
C ILE A 103 -2.95 5.58 1.68
N VAL A 104 -3.05 4.99 2.85
CA VAL A 104 -1.89 4.53 3.62
C VAL A 104 -2.02 3.07 3.98
N LEU A 105 -0.88 2.39 4.03
CA LEU A 105 -0.75 1.14 4.77
C LEU A 105 -0.46 1.49 6.22
N ALA A 106 -1.39 1.20 7.11
CA ALA A 106 -1.27 1.41 8.55
C ALA A 106 -1.15 0.06 9.27
N VAL A 107 -0.48 0.08 10.41
CA VAL A 107 -0.43 -1.01 11.38
C VAL A 107 -1.14 -0.51 12.62
N ILE A 108 -2.23 -1.18 13.00
CA ILE A 108 -3.00 -0.88 14.20
C ILE A 108 -2.89 -2.08 15.12
N ASN A 109 -2.34 -1.91 16.33
CA ASN A 109 -2.20 -3.01 17.30
C ASN A 109 -1.59 -4.28 16.67
N ASN A 110 -0.52 -4.10 15.88
CA ASN A 110 0.20 -5.14 15.12
C ASN A 110 -0.52 -5.76 13.90
N GLU A 111 -1.70 -5.25 13.51
CA GLU A 111 -2.42 -5.72 12.32
C GLU A 111 -2.35 -4.71 11.16
N TYR A 112 -2.05 -5.20 9.95
CA TYR A 112 -2.00 -4.36 8.74
C TYR A 112 -3.41 -4.02 8.25
N THR A 113 -3.63 -2.76 7.91
CA THR A 113 -4.84 -2.29 7.23
C THR A 113 -4.52 -1.23 6.20
N VAL A 114 -5.35 -1.13 5.17
CA VAL A 114 -5.27 -0.08 4.14
C VAL A 114 -6.49 0.80 4.28
N LYS A 115 -6.26 2.10 4.50
CA LYS A 115 -7.30 3.10 4.73
C LYS A 115 -6.85 4.45 4.20
N ARG A 116 -7.81 5.36 3.98
CA ARG A 116 -7.51 6.76 3.74
C ARG A 116 -7.24 7.47 5.07
N LEU A 117 -6.12 8.17 5.14
CA LEU A 117 -5.70 8.94 6.29
C LEU A 117 -6.43 10.29 6.33
N TYR A 118 -7.12 10.57 7.42
CA TYR A 118 -7.76 11.86 7.67
C TYR A 118 -7.16 12.49 8.93
N HIS A 119 -6.83 13.77 8.83
CA HIS A 119 -6.55 14.63 9.97
C HIS A 119 -7.75 15.56 10.14
N LEU A 120 -8.52 15.40 11.21
CA LEU A 120 -9.74 16.15 11.52
C LEU A 120 -9.65 16.67 12.96
N ASP A 121 -9.83 17.98 13.15
CA ASP A 121 -9.86 18.63 14.47
C ASP A 121 -8.68 18.26 15.41
N GLY A 122 -7.49 18.03 14.81
CA GLY A 122 -6.29 17.62 15.55
C GLY A 122 -6.19 16.13 15.87
N ALA A 123 -7.20 15.34 15.51
CA ALA A 123 -7.19 13.88 15.62
C ALA A 123 -6.89 13.21 14.27
N VAL A 124 -6.29 12.02 14.34
CA VAL A 124 -6.09 11.15 13.19
C VAL A 124 -7.23 10.14 13.12
N GLU A 125 -7.82 10.00 11.95
CA GLU A 125 -8.83 8.98 11.65
C GLU A 125 -8.43 8.19 10.41
N LEU A 126 -8.81 6.91 10.36
CA LEU A 126 -8.64 6.07 9.19
C LEU A 126 -9.99 5.69 8.59
N HIS A 127 -10.21 6.06 7.35
CA HIS A 127 -11.48 5.87 6.66
C HIS A 127 -11.36 4.79 5.59
N ALA A 128 -12.36 3.91 5.55
CA ALA A 128 -12.54 2.99 4.44
C ALA A 128 -13.14 3.74 3.24
N GLU A 129 -12.83 3.29 2.03
CA GLU A 129 -13.50 3.75 0.81
C GLU A 129 -14.66 2.79 0.49
N ASN A 130 -15.43 2.44 1.51
CA ASN A 130 -16.60 1.60 1.40
C ASN A 130 -17.58 2.00 2.53
N PRO A 131 -18.79 2.49 2.20
CA PRO A 131 -19.75 3.00 3.20
C PRO A 131 -20.16 2.00 4.28
N VAL A 132 -19.99 0.69 4.04
CA VAL A 132 -20.31 -0.36 5.02
C VAL A 132 -19.36 -0.34 6.21
N TYR A 133 -18.15 0.24 6.06
CA TYR A 133 -17.11 0.24 7.06
C TYR A 133 -17.04 1.62 7.74
N PRO A 134 -17.31 1.72 9.05
CA PRO A 134 -17.23 3.00 9.76
C PRO A 134 -15.77 3.49 9.89
N PRO A 135 -15.56 4.81 10.04
CA PRO A 135 -14.24 5.36 10.34
C PRO A 135 -13.63 4.78 11.61
N ILE A 136 -12.34 4.49 11.57
CA ILE A 136 -11.55 4.03 12.71
C ILE A 136 -11.00 5.26 13.43
N ARG A 137 -11.39 5.40 14.70
CA ARG A 137 -10.90 6.42 15.64
C ARG A 137 -10.08 5.74 16.71
N PHE A 138 -8.95 6.33 17.06
CA PHE A 138 -8.00 5.76 18.01
C PHE A 138 -8.29 6.25 19.44
N GLN A 139 -8.25 5.33 20.40
CA GLN A 139 -8.29 5.60 21.83
C GLN A 139 -6.86 5.85 22.36
N GLU A 140 -6.73 6.32 23.60
CA GLU A 140 -5.40 6.60 24.22
C GLU A 140 -4.44 5.40 24.26
N HIS A 141 -4.97 4.17 24.17
CA HIS A 141 -4.19 2.94 24.24
C HIS A 141 -3.97 2.26 22.89
N ASP A 142 -4.50 2.82 21.80
CA ASP A 142 -4.30 2.24 20.47
C ASP A 142 -2.96 2.67 19.88
N GLU A 143 -2.20 1.71 19.37
CA GLU A 143 -0.96 1.98 18.66
C GLU A 143 -1.23 2.07 17.14
N LEU A 144 -1.14 3.28 16.60
CA LEU A 144 -1.16 3.52 15.16
C LEU A 144 0.26 3.78 14.65
N GLN A 145 0.70 2.95 13.70
CA GLN A 145 1.88 3.21 12.90
C GLN A 145 1.52 3.29 11.42
N VAL A 146 1.75 4.44 10.78
CA VAL A 146 1.69 4.52 9.32
C VAL A 146 2.97 3.93 8.74
N TRP A 147 2.86 2.82 8.02
CA TRP A 147 4.01 2.09 7.48
C TRP A 147 4.53 2.70 6.19
N GLY A 148 3.62 3.17 5.32
CA GLY A 148 3.93 3.83 4.06
C GLY A 148 2.68 4.30 3.31
N VAL A 149 2.89 5.04 2.23
CA VAL A 149 1.84 5.61 1.39
C VAL A 149 1.61 4.72 0.18
N VAL A 150 0.35 4.42 -0.13
CA VAL A 150 -0.04 3.68 -1.33
C VAL A 150 0.01 4.64 -2.52
N ILE A 151 0.86 4.33 -3.50
CA ILE A 151 1.07 5.15 -4.70
C ILE A 151 0.44 4.57 -5.96
N GLY A 152 -0.01 3.32 -5.91
CA GLY A 152 -0.70 2.67 -7.01
C GLY A 152 -1.31 1.32 -6.61
N ALA A 153 -2.23 0.85 -7.43
CA ALA A 153 -2.81 -0.48 -7.36
C ALA A 153 -2.79 -1.09 -8.76
N VAL A 154 -2.51 -2.40 -8.84
CA VAL A 154 -2.47 -3.16 -10.09
C VAL A 154 -3.32 -4.40 -9.93
N SER A 155 -4.34 -4.53 -10.78
CA SER A 155 -5.20 -5.71 -10.86
C SER A 155 -4.69 -6.63 -11.96
N ARG A 156 -4.67 -7.94 -11.70
CA ARG A 156 -4.40 -8.96 -12.72
C ARG A 156 -5.63 -9.84 -12.88
N PHE A 157 -6.20 -9.84 -14.08
CA PHE A 157 -7.30 -10.72 -14.41
C PHE A 157 -6.81 -12.15 -14.70
N PRO A 158 -7.60 -13.18 -14.36
CA PRO A 158 -7.35 -14.53 -14.83
C PRO A 158 -7.50 -14.58 -16.35
N VAL A 159 -6.53 -15.20 -17.02
CA VAL A 159 -6.52 -15.48 -18.46
C VAL A 159 -6.28 -16.96 -18.68
#